data_AF-K4HGZ0-F1
#
_entry.id   AF-K4HGZ0-F1
#
_cell.length_a   1.000
_cell.length_b   1.000
_cell.length_c   1.000
_cell.angle_alpha   90.00
_cell.angle_beta   90.00
_cell.angle_gamma   90.00
#
_symmetry.space_group_name_H-M   'P 1'
#
loop_
_entity.id
_entity.type
_entity.pdbx_description
1 polymer ?
#
loop_
_entity_poly.entity_id
_entity_poly.type
_entity_poly.pdbx_seq_one_letter_code
_entity_poly.pdbx_strand_id
1 'polypeptide(L)' 'YTIKDILGALLLILVLLILVLFFPDILGDPDNYTPANPLSTPPHIK' A
#
# COMPACT_ATOMS: atom_id res chain seq x y z
N TYR A 1 -5.80 -3.14 -29.63
CA TYR A 1 -5.68 -3.61 -28.24
C TYR A 1 -4.33 -3.26 -27.65
N THR A 2 -3.21 -3.58 -28.30
CA THR A 2 -1.83 -3.26 -27.83
C THR A 2 -1.61 -1.85 -27.26
N ILE A 3 -2.00 -0.77 -27.96
CA ILE A 3 -1.81 0.60 -27.46
C ILE A 3 -2.71 0.91 -26.24
N LYS A 4 -3.95 0.40 -26.25
CA LYS A 4 -4.88 0.57 -25.12
C LYS A 4 -4.34 -0.15 -23.87
N ASP A 5 -3.76 -1.32 -24.06
CA ASP A 5 -3.22 -2.13 -22.97
C ASP A 5 -1.95 -1.49 -22.38
N ILE A 6 -1.06 -0.97 -23.24
CA ILE A 6 0.13 -0.21 -22.80
C ILE A 6 -0.28 1.07 -22.06
N LEU A 7 -1.26 1.81 -22.56
CA LEU A 7 -1.78 3.00 -21.88
C LEU A 7 -2.34 2.64 -20.49
N GLY A 8 -3.10 1.54 -20.40
CA GLY A 8 -3.62 1.03 -19.13
C GLY A 8 -2.50 0.65 -18.15
N ALA A 9 -1.46 -0.04 -18.62
CA ALA A 9 -0.31 -0.39 -17.79
C ALA A 9 0.46 0.84 -17.30
N LEU A 10 0.65 1.86 -18.15
CA LEU A 10 1.28 3.13 -17.75
C LEU A 10 0.48 3.86 -16.67
N LEU A 11 -0.85 3.89 -16.78
CA LEU A 11 -1.71 4.49 -15.76
C LEU A 11 -1.66 3.71 -14.44
N LEU A 12 -1.65 2.38 -14.50
CA LEU A 12 -1.50 1.53 -13.31
C LEU A 12 -0.17 1.81 -12.59
N ILE A 13 0.93 1.87 -13.34
CA ILE A 13 2.27 2.15 -12.79
C ILE A 13 2.31 3.56 -12.21
N LEU A 14 1.71 4.55 -12.88
CA LEU A 14 1.66 5.92 -12.39
C LEU A 14 0.99 5.99 -11.01
N VAL A 15 -0.19 5.38 -10.86
CA VAL A 15 -0.91 5.37 -9.57
C VAL A 15 -0.10 4.62 -8.50
N LEU A 16 0.50 3.49 -8.84
CA LEU A 16 1.34 2.73 -7.92
C LEU A 16 2.54 3.57 -7.45
N LEU A 17 3.22 4.26 -8.36
CA LEU A 17 4.36 5.12 -8.01
C LEU A 17 3.93 6.31 -7.15
N ILE A 18 2.75 6.88 -7.37
CA ILE A 18 2.23 7.94 -6.51
C ILE A 18 2.06 7.43 -5.07
N LEU A 19 1.47 6.25 -4.88
CA LEU A 19 1.33 5.64 -3.56
C LEU A 19 2.69 5.36 -2.93
N VAL A 20 3.60 4.70 -3.64
CA VAL A 20 4.90 4.30 -3.09
C VAL A 20 5.79 5.50 -2.76
N LEU A 21 5.82 6.53 -3.61
CA LEU A 21 6.77 7.65 -3.48
C LEU A 21 6.25 8.77 -2.57
N PHE A 22 4.94 9.00 -2.50
CA PHE A 22 4.38 10.12 -1.75
C PHE A 22 3.52 9.71 -0.56
N PHE A 23 2.91 8.51 -0.59
CA PHE A 23 1.98 8.04 0.44
C PHE A 23 2.19 6.56 0.81
N PRO A 24 3.42 6.14 1.17
CA PRO A 24 3.77 4.72 1.29
C PRO A 24 2.92 3.98 2.34
N ASP A 25 2.50 4.69 3.38
CA ASP A 25 1.87 4.08 4.56
C ASP A 25 0.34 4.28 4.57
N ILE A 26 -0.24 4.96 3.57
CA ILE A 26 -1.67 5.34 3.59
C ILE A 26 -2.63 4.14 3.54
N LEU A 27 -2.16 3.01 3.01
CA LEU A 27 -2.88 1.75 2.97
C LEU A 27 -2.38 0.74 4.02
N GLY A 28 -1.42 1.14 4.87
CA GLY A 28 -0.82 0.31 5.91
C GLY A 28 -1.52 0.47 7.27
N ASP A 29 -1.19 -0.43 8.19
CA ASP A 29 -1.58 -0.33 9.59
C ASP A 29 -0.37 0.14 10.43
N PRO A 30 -0.47 1.28 11.15
CA PRO A 30 0.63 1.77 11.98
C PRO A 30 1.05 0.79 13.09
N ASP A 31 0.15 -0.09 13.56
CA ASP A 31 0.48 -1.05 14.61
C ASP A 31 1.52 -2.08 14.12
N ASN A 32 1.62 -2.33 12.80
CA ASN A 32 2.60 -3.25 12.21
C ASN A 32 4.05 -2.73 12.22
N TYR A 33 4.30 -1.48 12.61
CA TYR A 33 5.68 -1.02 12.88
C TYR A 33 6.18 -1.45 14.27
N THR A 34 5.29 -1.97 15.13
CA THR A 34 5.68 -2.55 16.41
C THR A 34 5.95 -4.05 16.27
N PRO A 35 7.03 -4.60 16.86
CA PRO A 35 7.26 -6.04 16.84
C PRO A 35 6.10 -6.80 17.48
N ALA A 36 5.78 -7.97 16.92
CA ALA A 36 4.70 -8.79 17.42
C ALA A 36 4.90 -9.16 18.90
N ASN A 37 3.87 -8.93 19.72
CA ASN A 37 3.83 -9.34 21.12
C ASN A 37 2.75 -10.41 21.31
N PRO A 38 3.11 -11.68 21.57
CA PRO A 38 2.14 -12.78 21.70
C PRO A 38 1.23 -12.66 22.93
N LEU A 39 1.53 -11.76 23.86
CA LEU A 39 0.76 -11.54 25.10
C LEU A 39 -0.10 -10.27 25.05
N SER A 40 0.00 -9.48 23.98
CA SER A 40 -0.69 -8.19 23.86
C SER A 40 -1.36 -8.07 22.50
N THR A 41 -2.65 -7.81 22.50
CA THR A 41 -3.41 -7.52 21.28
C THR A 41 -3.48 -6.01 21.07
N PRO A 42 -3.25 -5.49 19.84
CA PRO A 42 -3.39 -4.07 19.57
C PRO A 42 -4.82 -3.58 19.86
N PRO A 43 -4.98 -2.37 20.41
CA PRO A 43 -6.27 -1.87 20.87
C PRO A 43 -7.27 -1.57 19.74
N HIS A 44 -6.80 -1.35 18.50
CA HIS A 44 -7.63 -0.97 17.37
C HIS A 44 -7.52 -1.95 16.19
N ILE A 45 -7.29 -3.24 16.46
CA ILE A 45 -7.19 -4.27 15.42
C ILE A 45 -8.43 -4.24 14.50
N LYS A 46 -8.19 -4.14 13.18
CA LYS A 46 -9.22 -4.09 12.13
C LYS A 46 -9.26 -5.36 11.31
#